data_AF-A0A392R4N7-F1
#
_entry.id   AF-A0A392R4N7-F1
#
_cell.length_a   1.000
_cell.length_b   1.000
_cell.length_c   1.000
_cell.angle_alpha   90.00
_cell.angle_beta   90.00
_cell.angle_gamma   90.00
#
_symmetry.space_group_name_H-M   'P 1'
#
loop_
_entity.id
_entity.type
_entity.pdbx_description
1 polymer ?
#
loop_
_entity_poly.entity_id
_entity_poly.type
_entity_poly.pdbx_seq_one_letter_code
_entity_poly.pdbx_strand_id
1 'polypeptide(L)'
;MDTYDGSTDPDYHIENIEAVVGYRGVWGRLSAKLCRLLTAHFTASHRQPKTEATLEAIVQREGESPRTYIERFNKAAVEVKTDDIMKLYMLDRGLRQGSDFAKAVGIGEIKTLDVFLGKAQKYI
;
A
#
# COMPACT_ATOMS: atom_id res chain seq x y z
N MET A 1 10.60 -23.52 -12.32
CA MET A 1 10.96 -22.12 -12.58
C MET A 1 9.88 -21.32 -11.86
N ASP A 2 10.20 -20.79 -10.69
CA ASP A 2 9.20 -20.16 -9.81
C ASP A 2 8.69 -18.86 -10.44
N THR A 3 7.37 -18.69 -10.45
CA THR A 3 6.70 -17.50 -10.97
C THR A 3 6.78 -16.38 -9.95
N TYR A 4 7.32 -15.23 -10.35
CA TYR A 4 7.44 -14.04 -9.52
C TYR A 4 6.06 -13.49 -9.12
N ASP A 5 5.79 -13.45 -7.82
CA ASP A 5 4.48 -13.09 -7.23
C ASP A 5 4.39 -11.61 -6.79
N GLY A 6 5.46 -10.83 -6.98
CA GLY A 6 5.52 -9.41 -6.61
C GLY A 6 5.75 -9.14 -5.13
N SER A 7 6.10 -10.15 -4.33
CA SER A 7 6.34 -10.02 -2.88
C SER A 7 7.79 -9.68 -2.50
N THR A 8 8.74 -9.90 -3.41
CA THR A 8 10.19 -9.72 -3.18
C THR A 8 10.75 -8.56 -4.00
N ASP A 9 11.91 -8.02 -3.61
CA ASP A 9 12.57 -6.91 -4.32
C ASP A 9 12.85 -7.30 -5.79
N PRO A 10 12.30 -6.56 -6.78
CA PRO A 10 12.50 -6.85 -8.20
C PRO A 10 13.98 -6.87 -8.63
N ASP A 11 14.84 -6.08 -7.97
CA ASP A 11 16.26 -5.98 -8.33
C ASP A 11 17.00 -7.30 -8.08
N TYR A 12 16.58 -8.08 -7.08
CA TYR A 12 17.13 -9.41 -6.79
C TYR A 12 16.75 -10.45 -7.86
N HIS A 13 15.62 -10.26 -8.54
CA HIS A 13 15.17 -11.17 -9.62
C HIS A 13 15.80 -10.81 -10.98
N ILE A 14 16.24 -9.58 -11.17
CA ILE A 14 16.94 -9.13 -12.38
C ILE A 14 18.33 -9.79 -12.48
N GLU A 15 19.07 -9.92 -11.38
CA GLU A 15 20.37 -10.63 -11.34
C GLU A 15 20.25 -12.10 -11.80
N ASN A 16 19.12 -12.75 -11.46
CA ASN A 16 18.87 -14.13 -11.83
C ASN A 16 18.60 -14.31 -13.34
N ILE A 17 18.04 -13.28 -13.99
CA ILE A 17 17.82 -13.26 -15.44
C ILE A 17 19.14 -13.07 -16.18
N GLU A 18 20.04 -12.22 -15.68
CA GLU A 18 21.39 -12.04 -16.26
C GLU A 18 22.22 -13.33 -16.22
N ALA A 19 22.16 -14.08 -15.11
CA ALA A 19 22.83 -15.36 -14.96
C ALA A 19 22.31 -16.44 -15.95
N VAL A 20 21.00 -16.51 -16.17
CA VAL A 20 20.37 -17.49 -17.09
C VAL A 20 20.62 -17.12 -18.57
N VAL A 21 20.61 -15.82 -18.91
CA VAL A 21 20.87 -15.35 -20.28
C VAL A 21 22.34 -15.49 -20.66
N GLY A 22 23.26 -15.55 -19.69
CA GLY A 22 24.69 -15.77 -19.92
C GLY A 22 25.10 -17.14 -20.41
N TYR A 23 24.30 -18.16 -20.11
CA TYR A 23 24.64 -19.54 -20.43
C TYR A 23 24.55 -19.89 -21.93
N ARG A 24 23.97 -19.04 -22.80
CA ARG A 24 23.71 -19.35 -24.22
C ARG A 24 24.56 -18.61 -25.26
N GLY A 25 25.55 -17.82 -24.86
CA GLY A 25 26.58 -17.30 -25.79
C GLY A 25 26.14 -16.29 -26.85
N VAL A 26 24.94 -15.70 -26.76
CA VAL A 26 24.40 -14.68 -27.70
C VAL A 26 24.47 -13.26 -27.10
N TRP A 27 25.56 -13.00 -26.39
CA TRP A 27 25.68 -12.16 -25.19
C TRP A 27 25.46 -10.65 -25.34
N GLY A 28 25.61 -10.04 -26.52
CA GLY A 28 25.78 -8.58 -26.58
C GLY A 28 24.51 -7.74 -26.74
N ARG A 29 23.65 -8.08 -27.72
CA ARG A 29 22.57 -7.17 -28.19
C ARG A 29 21.17 -7.63 -27.86
N LEU A 30 20.92 -8.94 -27.85
CA LEU A 30 19.62 -9.50 -27.48
C LEU A 30 19.40 -9.46 -25.97
N SER A 31 20.44 -9.71 -25.16
CA SER A 31 20.39 -9.59 -23.70
C SER A 31 20.14 -8.13 -23.29
N ALA A 32 20.92 -7.18 -23.80
CA ALA A 32 20.76 -5.77 -23.46
C ALA A 32 19.39 -5.21 -23.85
N LYS A 33 18.84 -5.64 -24.99
CA LYS A 33 17.50 -5.25 -25.43
C LYS A 33 16.41 -5.87 -24.56
N LEU A 34 16.55 -7.14 -24.20
CA LEU A 34 15.62 -7.82 -23.30
C LEU A 34 15.69 -7.27 -21.87
N CYS A 35 16.89 -7.07 -21.31
CA CYS A 35 17.10 -6.42 -20.02
C CYS A 35 16.50 -5.02 -20.03
N ARG A 36 16.76 -4.18 -21.05
CA ARG A 36 16.13 -2.85 -21.13
C ARG A 36 14.61 -2.91 -21.22
N LEU A 37 14.05 -3.85 -21.97
CA LEU A 37 12.59 -3.99 -22.07
C LEU A 37 11.98 -4.47 -20.76
N LEU A 38 12.64 -5.41 -20.07
CA LEU A 38 12.21 -5.89 -18.76
C LEU A 38 12.36 -4.78 -17.71
N THR A 39 13.53 -4.14 -17.60
CA THR A 39 13.74 -3.01 -16.68
C THR A 39 12.74 -1.88 -16.96
N ALA A 40 12.50 -1.51 -18.21
CA ALA A 40 11.49 -0.52 -18.57
C ALA A 40 10.07 -0.99 -18.18
N HIS A 41 9.75 -2.27 -18.39
CA HIS A 41 8.46 -2.84 -18.02
C HIS A 41 8.26 -2.89 -16.50
N PHE A 42 9.29 -3.27 -15.73
CA PHE A 42 9.25 -3.33 -14.28
C PHE A 42 9.28 -1.94 -13.62
N THR A 43 10.05 -0.99 -14.17
CA THR A 43 10.09 0.41 -13.69
C THR A 43 8.85 1.20 -14.11
N ALA A 44 8.27 0.95 -15.28
CA ALA A 44 6.97 1.52 -15.67
C ALA A 44 5.80 0.88 -14.90
N SER A 45 5.92 -0.40 -14.51
CA SER A 45 5.00 -1.10 -13.62
C SER A 45 5.23 -0.78 -12.14
N HIS A 46 6.25 0.02 -11.80
CA HIS A 46 6.47 0.48 -10.44
C HIS A 46 5.35 1.47 -10.10
N ARG A 47 4.28 0.94 -9.50
CA ARG A 47 3.28 1.79 -8.87
C ARG A 47 4.03 2.70 -7.90
N GLN A 48 3.91 4.01 -8.12
CA GLN A 48 4.48 5.00 -7.22
C GLN A 48 4.10 4.59 -5.79
N PRO A 49 5.07 4.49 -4.86
CA PRO A 49 4.75 4.16 -3.48
C PRO A 49 3.64 5.09 -3.01
N LYS A 50 2.51 4.54 -2.57
CA LYS A 50 1.46 5.38 -1.99
C LYS A 50 2.05 6.02 -0.74
N THR A 51 1.98 7.34 -0.68
CA THR A 51 2.58 8.13 0.39
C THR A 51 1.55 8.43 1.48
N GLU A 52 2.01 8.97 2.59
CA GLU A 52 1.17 9.52 3.66
C GLU A 52 0.12 10.52 3.15
N ALA A 53 0.45 11.32 2.13
CA ALA A 53 -0.50 12.23 1.47
C ALA A 53 -1.70 11.49 0.86
N THR A 54 -1.53 10.23 0.46
CA THR A 54 -2.63 9.39 -0.04
C THR A 54 -3.62 9.05 1.06
N LEU A 55 -3.15 8.83 2.29
CA LEU A 55 -4.02 8.58 3.44
C LEU A 55 -4.68 9.87 3.93
N GLU A 56 -3.94 10.99 3.95
CA GLU A 56 -4.49 12.29 4.36
C GLU A 56 -5.61 12.78 3.43
N ALA A 57 -5.55 12.43 2.14
CA ALA A 57 -6.62 12.73 1.18
C ALA A 57 -7.91 11.90 1.40
N ILE A 58 -7.86 10.84 2.22
CA ILE A 58 -9.02 9.99 2.49
C ILE A 58 -9.81 10.58 3.66
N VAL A 59 -10.85 11.33 3.31
CA VAL A 59 -11.83 11.89 4.26
C VAL A 59 -13.20 11.22 4.10
N GLN A 60 -13.97 11.18 5.18
CA GLN A 60 -15.35 10.71 5.21
C GLN A 60 -16.24 11.72 4.49
N ARG A 61 -16.92 11.26 3.44
CA ARG A 61 -17.77 12.11 2.60
C ARG A 61 -19.12 12.36 3.28
N GLU A 62 -19.83 13.39 2.82
CA GLU A 62 -21.19 13.63 3.27
C GLU A 62 -22.13 12.47 2.89
N GLY A 63 -22.91 11.99 3.87
CA GLY A 63 -23.80 10.83 3.71
C GLY A 63 -23.08 9.47 3.68
N GLU A 64 -21.75 9.43 3.74
CA GLU A 64 -21.01 8.18 3.76
C GLU A 64 -21.01 7.54 5.15
N SER A 65 -21.34 6.25 5.20
CA SER A 65 -21.28 5.48 6.46
C SER A 65 -19.84 5.37 6.97
N PRO A 66 -19.63 5.34 8.31
CA PRO A 66 -18.31 5.09 8.88
C PRO A 66 -17.65 3.81 8.36
N ARG A 67 -18.45 2.76 8.07
CA ARG A 67 -17.99 1.51 7.47
C ARG A 67 -17.28 1.74 6.14
N THR A 68 -17.97 2.40 5.23
CA THR A 68 -17.49 2.63 3.86
C THR A 68 -16.22 3.48 3.87
N TYR A 69 -16.17 4.48 4.75
CA TYR A 69 -14.97 5.27 4.98
C TYR A 69 -13.79 4.41 5.46
N ILE A 70 -13.98 3.62 6.52
CA ILE A 70 -12.94 2.74 7.10
C ILE A 70 -12.44 1.72 6.08
N GLU A 71 -13.33 1.14 5.27
CA GLU A 71 -12.95 0.20 4.21
C GLU A 71 -12.06 0.87 3.15
N ARG A 72 -12.39 2.10 2.72
CA ARG A 72 -11.54 2.87 1.79
C ARG A 72 -10.19 3.21 2.41
N PHE A 73 -10.18 3.63 3.67
CA PHE A 73 -8.96 3.96 4.39
C PHE A 73 -8.05 2.74 4.54
N ASN A 74 -8.57 1.61 5.04
CA ASN A 74 -7.82 0.38 5.24
C ASN A 74 -7.22 -0.14 3.93
N LYS A 75 -7.98 -0.09 2.83
CA LYS A 75 -7.49 -0.48 1.50
C LYS A 75 -6.26 0.34 1.08
N ALA A 76 -6.25 1.64 1.35
CA ALA A 76 -5.09 2.48 1.06
C ALA A 76 -3.95 2.26 2.07
N ALA A 77 -4.26 2.07 3.35
CA ALA A 77 -3.29 1.92 4.44
C ALA A 77 -2.43 0.65 4.33
N VAL A 78 -2.93 -0.40 3.66
CA VAL A 78 -2.15 -1.62 3.36
C VAL A 78 -1.01 -1.33 2.37
N GLU A 79 -1.20 -0.37 1.46
CA GLU A 79 -0.23 -0.03 0.42
C GLU A 79 0.76 1.07 0.84
N VAL A 80 0.53 1.73 1.98
CA VAL A 80 1.36 2.83 2.50
C VAL A 80 2.29 2.32 3.61
N LYS A 81 3.59 2.47 3.38
CA LYS A 81 4.64 2.07 4.34
C LYS A 81 4.87 3.20 5.35
N THR A 82 3.98 3.31 6.33
CA THR A 82 4.08 4.22 7.50
C THR A 82 3.68 3.47 8.77
N ASP A 83 3.94 4.06 9.93
CA ASP A 83 3.65 3.45 11.23
C ASP A 83 2.14 3.46 11.56
N ASP A 84 1.70 2.54 12.42
CA ASP A 84 0.29 2.40 12.78
C ASP A 84 -0.27 3.60 13.54
N ILE A 85 0.58 4.33 14.29
CA ILE A 85 0.15 5.52 15.03
C ILE A 85 -0.18 6.64 14.04
N MET A 86 0.64 6.82 13.00
CA MET A 86 0.40 7.76 11.91
C MET A 86 -0.87 7.39 11.13
N LYS A 87 -1.07 6.11 10.83
CA LYS A 87 -2.31 5.62 10.18
C LYS A 87 -3.54 5.92 11.03
N LEU A 88 -3.48 5.67 12.33
CA LEU A 88 -4.56 5.97 13.27
C LEU A 88 -4.85 7.47 13.31
N TYR A 89 -3.81 8.31 13.42
CA TYR A 89 -3.96 9.76 13.41
C TYR A 89 -4.64 10.27 12.13
N MET A 90 -4.26 9.75 10.96
CA MET A 90 -4.88 10.11 9.68
C MET A 90 -6.32 9.61 9.58
N LEU A 91 -6.61 8.42 10.12
CA LEU A 91 -7.97 7.88 10.19
C LEU A 91 -8.86 8.77 11.05
N ASP A 92 -8.41 9.19 12.24
CA ASP A 92 -9.15 10.10 13.12
C ASP A 92 -9.48 11.42 12.42
N ARG A 93 -8.46 12.02 11.80
CA ARG A 93 -8.59 13.30 11.11
C ARG A 93 -9.49 13.23 9.89
N GLY A 94 -9.56 12.08 9.23
CA GLY A 94 -10.42 11.87 8.08
C GLY A 94 -11.88 11.60 8.45
N LEU A 95 -12.21 11.24 9.71
CA LEU A 95 -13.59 11.10 10.15
C LEU A 95 -14.32 12.45 10.19
N ARG A 96 -15.63 12.43 9.95
CA ARG A 96 -16.46 13.65 10.06
C ARG A 96 -16.51 14.10 11.51
N GLN A 97 -15.86 15.24 11.80
CA GLN A 97 -15.83 15.84 13.14
C GLN A 97 -17.26 16.06 13.67
N GLY A 98 -17.45 15.76 14.95
CA GLY A 98 -18.74 15.92 15.63
C GLY A 98 -19.76 14.80 15.37
N SER A 99 -19.46 13.83 14.48
CA SER A 99 -20.30 12.63 14.35
C SER A 99 -20.31 11.80 15.64
N ASP A 100 -21.44 11.14 15.93
CA ASP A 100 -21.56 10.28 17.12
C ASP A 100 -20.55 9.14 17.08
N PHE A 101 -20.25 8.64 15.87
CA PHE A 101 -19.19 7.66 15.65
C PHE A 101 -17.83 8.21 16.08
N ALA A 102 -17.40 9.39 15.57
CA ALA A 102 -16.11 9.98 15.92
C ALA A 102 -15.97 10.23 17.44
N LYS A 103 -17.05 10.69 18.10
CA LYS A 103 -17.08 10.86 19.56
C LYS A 103 -16.91 9.54 20.31
N ALA A 104 -17.52 8.47 19.81
CA ALA A 104 -17.49 7.16 20.48
C ALA A 104 -16.15 6.42 20.29
N VAL A 105 -15.53 6.52 19.11
CA VAL A 105 -14.32 5.76 18.80
C VAL A 105 -13.04 6.37 19.38
N GLY A 106 -12.94 7.71 19.49
CA GLY A 106 -11.88 8.47 20.19
C GLY A 106 -10.49 7.82 20.28
N ILE A 107 -9.52 8.30 19.51
CA ILE A 107 -8.21 7.64 19.31
C ILE A 107 -7.20 7.81 20.46
N GLY A 108 -7.48 8.68 21.45
CA GLY A 108 -6.51 9.05 22.50
C GLY A 108 -5.86 7.90 23.30
N GLU A 109 -6.48 6.72 23.36
CA GLU A 109 -5.93 5.54 24.06
C GLU A 109 -5.55 4.37 23.12
N ILE A 110 -5.78 4.50 21.81
CA ILE A 110 -5.66 3.40 20.86
C ILE A 110 -4.27 3.42 20.21
N LYS A 111 -3.52 2.32 20.34
CA LYS A 111 -2.13 2.21 19.86
C LYS A 111 -1.96 1.42 18.56
N THR A 112 -2.97 0.67 18.14
CA THR A 112 -2.92 -0.14 16.91
C THR A 112 -4.22 -0.06 16.13
N LEU A 113 -4.13 -0.25 14.81
CA LEU A 113 -5.28 -0.24 13.91
C LEU A 113 -6.30 -1.33 14.26
N ASP A 114 -5.83 -2.49 14.70
CA ASP A 114 -6.67 -3.62 15.11
C ASP A 114 -7.57 -3.28 16.31
N VAL A 115 -7.00 -2.65 17.35
CA VAL A 115 -7.77 -2.22 18.53
C VAL A 115 -8.83 -1.17 18.15
N PHE A 116 -8.48 -0.27 17.23
CA PHE A 116 -9.44 0.69 16.68
C PHE A 116 -10.61 -0.02 15.99
N LEU A 117 -10.32 -0.95 15.09
CA LEU A 117 -11.35 -1.68 14.32
C LEU A 117 -12.25 -2.50 15.23
N GLY A 118 -11.70 -3.17 16.25
CA GLY A 118 -12.49 -3.92 17.22
C GLY A 118 -13.46 -3.03 18.01
N LYS A 119 -13.06 -1.80 18.35
CA LYS A 119 -13.94 -0.82 19.00
C LYS A 119 -14.98 -0.28 18.02
N ALA A 120 -14.56 0.07 16.81
CA ALA A 120 -15.39 0.61 15.75
C ALA A 120 -16.52 -0.35 15.36
N GLN A 121 -16.26 -1.67 15.33
CA GLN A 121 -17.24 -2.72 15.01
C GLN A 121 -18.53 -2.64 15.84
N LYS A 122 -18.49 -2.08 17.06
CA LYS A 122 -19.67 -1.91 17.92
C LYS A 122 -20.66 -0.87 17.42
N TYR A 123 -20.25 -0.05 16.46
CA TYR A 123 -20.99 1.11 15.95
C TYR A 123 -21.26 1.03 14.44
N ILE A 124 -20.95 -0.11 13.81
CA ILE A 124 -20.96 -0.31 12.35
C ILE A 124 -21.79 -1.54 11.98
#